data_AF-A0A6V8LCC3-F1
#
_entry.id   AF-A0A6V8LCC3-F1
#
_cell.length_a   1.000
_cell.length_b   1.000
_cell.length_c   1.000
_cell.angle_alpha   90.00
_cell.angle_beta   90.00
_cell.angle_gamma   90.00
#
_symmetry.space_group_name_H-M   'P 1'
#
loop_
_entity.id
_entity.type
_entity.pdbx_description
1 polymer ?
#
loop_
_entity_poly.entity_id
_entity_poly.type
_entity_poly.pdbx_seq_one_letter_code
_entity_poly.pdbx_strand_id
1 'polypeptide(L)'
;MTGLPVALGDVIELASRDYRYGEGSLTLRVTKVAGDSMSLGGEPWLEIRGRVIFLNGCEGDERVISVRVSALPHAKQMGALRVRQLAG
;
A
#
# COMPACT_ATOMS: atom_id res chain seq x y z
N MET A 1 -9.16 17.30 7.52
CA MET A 1 -7.82 16.69 7.72
C MET A 1 -7.78 15.42 6.88
N THR A 2 -7.11 15.45 5.72
CA THR A 2 -6.96 14.27 4.85
C THR A 2 -5.80 13.43 5.37
N GLY A 3 -6.09 12.46 6.25
CA GLY A 3 -5.12 11.43 6.64
C GLY A 3 -4.93 10.45 5.47
N LEU A 4 -3.74 9.85 5.34
CA LEU A 4 -3.47 8.80 4.36
C LEU A 4 -4.22 7.49 4.74
N PRO A 5 -4.48 6.58 3.79
CA PRO A 5 -5.29 5.38 4.05
C PRO A 5 -4.51 4.32 4.85
N VAL A 6 -3.25 4.64 5.18
CA VAL A 6 -2.28 3.87 5.94
C VAL A 6 -1.25 4.87 6.50
N ALA A 7 -0.71 4.59 7.68
CA ALA A 7 0.27 5.43 8.36
C ALA A 7 1.66 4.78 8.43
N LEU A 8 2.68 5.59 8.74
CA LEU A 8 4.02 5.07 9.03
C LEU A 8 3.99 4.23 10.31
N GLY A 9 4.64 3.07 10.27
CA GLY A 9 4.66 2.11 11.37
C GLY A 9 3.51 1.11 11.35
N ASP A 10 2.45 1.35 10.56
CA ASP A 10 1.36 0.37 10.40
C ASP A 10 1.92 -0.94 9.87
N VAL A 11 1.40 -2.05 10.39
CA VAL A 11 1.63 -3.38 9.84
C VAL A 11 0.40 -3.76 9.03
N ILE A 12 0.58 -3.96 7.73
CA ILE A 12 -0.47 -4.34 6.81
C ILE A 12 -0.25 -5.76 6.30
N GLU A 13 -1.33 -6.50 6.17
CA GLU A 13 -1.36 -7.83 5.55
C GLU A 13 -2.09 -7.74 4.23
N LEU A 14 -1.42 -8.14 3.15
CA LEU A 14 -1.91 -8.01 1.78
C LEU A 14 -1.99 -9.37 1.12
N ALA A 15 -3.13 -9.66 0.51
CA ALA A 15 -3.24 -10.80 -0.40
C ALA A 15 -2.55 -10.48 -1.73
N SER A 16 -2.06 -11.49 -2.44
CA SER A 16 -1.36 -11.34 -3.73
C SER A 16 -2.13 -10.56 -4.80
N ARG A 17 -3.47 -10.53 -4.72
CA ARG A 17 -4.34 -9.77 -5.64
C ARG A 17 -4.42 -8.27 -5.32
N ASP A 18 -4.04 -7.89 -4.11
CA ASP A 18 -4.22 -6.55 -3.55
C ASP A 18 -2.93 -5.72 -3.60
N TYR A 19 -1.83 -6.31 -4.07
CA TYR A 19 -0.59 -5.61 -4.39
C TYR A 19 0.03 -6.12 -5.69
N ARG A 20 0.86 -5.28 -6.34
CA ARG A 20 1.66 -5.66 -7.52
C ARG A 20 3.13 -5.79 -7.17
N TYR A 21 3.85 -6.56 -7.99
CA TYR A 21 5.30 -6.78 -7.93
C TYR A 21 5.79 -7.66 -6.77
N GLY A 22 4.97 -8.64 -6.36
CA GLY A 22 5.44 -9.80 -5.60
C GLY A 22 4.44 -10.95 -5.67
N GLU A 23 4.85 -12.10 -5.14
CA GLU A 23 4.05 -13.33 -5.10
C GLU A 23 3.71 -13.69 -3.64
N GLY A 24 2.53 -14.28 -3.43
CA GLY A 24 2.07 -14.73 -2.12
C GLY A 24 1.39 -13.66 -1.27
N SER A 25 1.09 -14.00 -0.01
CA SER A 25 0.65 -13.04 0.99
C SER A 25 1.85 -12.26 1.52
N LEU A 26 1.67 -10.97 1.79
CA LEU A 26 2.73 -10.08 2.26
C LEU A 26 2.31 -9.37 3.54
N THR A 27 3.10 -9.56 4.60
CA THR A 27 3.03 -8.72 5.80
C THR A 27 4.12 -7.67 5.72
N LEU A 28 3.75 -6.39 5.84
CA LEU A 28 4.65 -5.26 5.63
C LEU A 28 4.49 -4.23 6.75
N ARG A 29 5.59 -3.84 7.39
CA ARG A 29 5.63 -2.64 8.23
C ARG A 29 5.94 -1.43 7.36
N VAL A 30 5.02 -0.47 7.33
CA VAL A 30 5.11 0.71 6.47
C VAL A 30 6.20 1.65 6.96
N THR A 31 7.17 1.93 6.09
CA THR A 31 8.28 2.88 6.34
C THR A 31 8.13 4.17 5.53
N LYS A 32 7.36 4.14 4.44
CA LYS A 32 7.02 5.32 3.64
C LYS A 32 5.69 5.12 2.90
N VAL A 33 4.92 6.19 2.76
CA VAL A 33 3.71 6.23 1.93
C VAL A 33 3.89 7.31 0.89
N ALA A 34 3.69 6.99 -0.39
CA ALA A 34 3.63 8.02 -1.42
C ALA A 34 2.37 8.88 -1.21
N GLY A 35 2.50 10.20 -1.31
CA GLY A 35 1.38 11.13 -1.02
C GLY A 35 0.24 11.10 -2.05
N ASP A 36 0.48 10.55 -3.24
CA ASP A 36 -0.46 10.50 -4.35
C ASP A 36 -0.78 9.04 -4.73
N SER A 37 -2.04 8.75 -5.06
CA SER A 37 -2.40 7.48 -5.72
C SER A 37 -2.28 7.60 -7.23
N MET A 38 -2.06 6.47 -7.89
CA MET A 38 -2.15 6.31 -9.33
C MET A 38 -3.44 5.57 -9.72
N SER A 39 -4.04 5.92 -10.85
CA SER A 39 -5.14 5.13 -11.43
C SER A 39 -4.59 4.04 -12.33
N LEU A 40 -4.99 2.79 -12.10
CA LEU A 40 -4.59 1.65 -12.94
C LEU A 40 -5.78 0.75 -13.17
N GLY A 41 -6.24 0.69 -14.43
CA GLY A 41 -7.47 -0.02 -14.79
C GLY A 41 -8.74 0.59 -14.19
N GLY A 42 -8.72 1.90 -13.87
CA GLY A 42 -9.84 2.61 -13.23
C GLY A 42 -9.89 2.48 -11.71
N GLU A 43 -8.98 1.72 -11.10
CA GLU A 43 -8.88 1.59 -9.64
C GLU A 43 -7.72 2.43 -9.09
N PRO A 44 -7.85 3.02 -7.89
CA PRO A 44 -6.77 3.74 -7.22
C PRO A 44 -5.77 2.79 -6.54
N TRP A 45 -4.50 2.99 -6.84
CA TRP A 45 -3.36 2.28 -6.26
C TRP A 45 -2.40 3.25 -5.57
N LEU A 46 -1.80 2.84 -4.47
CA LEU A 46 -0.87 3.63 -3.68
C LEU A 46 0.48 2.94 -3.63
N GLU A 47 1.55 3.69 -3.90
CA GLU A 47 2.90 3.18 -3.68
C GLU A 47 3.27 3.29 -2.21
N ILE A 48 3.71 2.19 -1.64
CA ILE A 48 4.12 2.07 -0.24
C ILE A 48 5.50 1.44 -0.21
N ARG A 49 6.35 1.96 0.69
CA ARG A 49 7.60 1.33 1.07
C ARG A 49 7.47 0.76 2.47
N GLY A 50 8.01 -0.42 2.68
CA GLY A 50 8.02 -1.03 4.00
C GLY A 50 8.96 -2.19 4.14
N ARG A 51 9.22 -2.61 5.37
CA ARG A 51 9.99 -3.83 5.68
C ARG A 51 9.06 -5.02 5.72
N VAL A 52 9.44 -6.10 5.04
CA VAL A 52 8.70 -7.36 5.10
C VAL A 52 8.77 -7.90 6.52
N ILE A 53 7.66 -8.41 7.04
CA ILE A 53 7.65 -9.21 8.27
C ILE A 53 7.49 -10.66 7.85
N PHE A 54 8.49 -11.48 8.15
CA PHE A 54 8.42 -12.92 7.89
C PHE A 54 7.51 -13.62 8.90
N LEU A 55 7.10 -14.85 8.62
CA LEU A 55 6.23 -15.64 9.50
C LEU A 55 6.81 -15.88 10.90
N ASN A 56 8.14 -15.81 11.04
CA ASN A 56 8.84 -15.91 12.32
C ASN A 56 8.85 -14.57 13.11
N GLY A 57 8.21 -13.53 12.59
CA GLY A 57 8.15 -12.20 13.19
C GLY A 57 9.38 -11.31 12.95
N CYS A 58 10.42 -11.81 12.27
CA CYS A 58 11.60 -11.03 11.94
C CYS A 58 11.32 -10.03 10.81
N GLU A 59 11.91 -8.84 10.92
CA GLU A 59 11.93 -7.88 9.82
C GLU A 59 12.97 -8.30 8.76
N GLY A 60 12.52 -8.32 7.51
CA GLY A 60 13.35 -8.58 6.34
C GLY A 60 13.72 -7.31 5.59
N ASP A 61 13.95 -7.50 4.29
CA ASP A 61 14.31 -6.41 3.38
C ASP A 61 13.17 -5.41 3.21
N GLU A 62 13.57 -4.20 2.84
CA GLU A 62 12.64 -3.16 2.45
C GLU A 62 12.18 -3.35 1.01
N ARG A 63 10.88 -3.22 0.77
CA ARG A 63 10.27 -3.34 -0.55
C ARG A 63 9.43 -2.12 -0.87
N VAL A 64 9.37 -1.79 -2.16
CA VAL A 64 8.42 -0.83 -2.73
C VAL A 64 7.35 -1.65 -3.46
N ILE A 65 6.10 -1.42 -3.12
CA ILE A 65 4.94 -2.12 -3.69
C ILE A 65 3.85 -1.13 -4.05
N SER A 66 3.05 -1.47 -5.06
CA SER A 66 1.79 -0.77 -5.35
C SER A 66 0.64 -1.56 -4.73
N VAL A 67 -0.16 -0.93 -3.89
CA VAL A 67 -1.26 -1.55 -3.15
C VAL A 67 -2.59 -0.93 -3.56
N ARG A 68 -3.64 -1.72 -3.73
CA ARG A 68 -4.99 -1.18 -3.93
C ARG A 68 -5.39 -0.35 -2.72
N VAL A 69 -5.86 0.87 -2.95
CA VAL A 69 -6.31 1.74 -1.83
C VAL A 69 -7.43 1.07 -1.04
N SER A 70 -8.33 0.33 -1.69
CA SER A 70 -9.43 -0.39 -1.04
C SER A 70 -8.99 -1.51 -0.09
N ALA A 71 -7.75 -2.01 -0.21
CA ALA A 71 -7.19 -3.03 0.67
C ALA A 71 -6.51 -2.45 1.92
N LEU A 72 -6.41 -1.11 2.02
CA LEU A 72 -5.75 -0.44 3.14
C LEU A 72 -6.74 -0.19 4.30
N PRO A 73 -6.27 -0.28 5.57
CA PRO A 73 -7.14 -0.28 6.74
C PRO A 73 -7.96 1.01 6.92
N HIS A 74 -7.44 2.17 6.52
CA HIS A 74 -8.14 3.46 6.65
C HIS A 74 -8.80 3.93 5.35
N ALA A 75 -8.94 3.06 4.34
CA ALA A 75 -9.54 3.42 3.05
C ALA A 75 -10.98 3.94 3.17
N LYS A 76 -11.78 3.39 4.11
CA LYS A 76 -13.16 3.83 4.35
C LYS A 76 -13.29 5.25 4.91
N GLN A 77 -12.22 5.79 5.49
CA GLN A 77 -12.20 7.15 6.05
C GLN A 77 -11.82 8.21 5.01
N MET A 78 -11.42 7.78 3.81
CA MET A 78 -10.86 8.64 2.79
C MET A 78 -11.76 8.79 1.57
N GLY A 79 -12.78 9.65 1.69
CA GLY A 79 -13.29 10.32 0.49
C GLY A 79 -12.21 11.29 -0.02
N ALA A 80 -11.65 11.04 -1.20
CA ALA A 80 -10.75 11.92 -1.95
C ALA A 80 -9.23 11.85 -1.65
N LEU A 81 -8.59 10.68 -1.82
CA LEU A 81 -7.16 10.67 -2.16
C LEU A 81 -7.00 11.25 -3.59
N ARG A 82 -6.01 12.11 -3.81
CA ARG A 82 -5.73 12.66 -5.15
C ARG A 82 -5.16 11.56 -6.04
N VAL A 83 -5.76 11.40 -7.20
CA VAL A 83 -5.39 10.40 -8.21
C VAL A 83 -4.61 11.09 -9.32
N ARG A 84 -3.39 10.63 -9.58
CA ARG A 84 -2.63 11.01 -10.77
C ARG A 84 -2.88 9.98 -11.87
N GLN A 85 -3.24 10.46 -13.05
CA GLN A 85 -3.40 9.64 -14.24
C GLN A 85 -2.02 9.50 -14.92
N LEU A 86 -1.51 8.28 -15.05
CA LEU A 86 -0.38 8.02 -15.93
C LEU A 86 -0.93 7.98 -17.36
N ALA A 87 -0.56 8.96 -18.18
CA ALA A 87 -0.85 8.93 -19.61
C ALA A 87 -0.04 7.78 -20.22
N GLY A 88 -0.76 6.79 -20.76
CA GLY A 88 -0.22 5.79 -21.68
C GLY A 88 -0.37 6.26 -23.12
#